data_AF-A0A4D7CCD5-F1
#
_entry.id   AF-A0A4D7CCD5-F1
#
_cell.length_a   1.000
_cell.length_b   1.000
_cell.length_c   1.000
_cell.angle_alpha   90.00
_cell.angle_beta   90.00
_cell.angle_gamma   90.00
#
_symmetry.space_group_name_H-M   'P 1'
#
loop_
_entity.id
_entity.type
_entity.pdbx_description
1 polymer ?
#
loop_
_entity_poly.entity_id
_entity_poly.type
_entity_poly.pdbx_seq_one_letter_code
_entity_poly.pdbx_strand_id
1 'polypeptide(L)'
;METRASHVLVGSFVLVLVAALFGFIIWLARVDAGATKDFDIMFYGSVAGLNQGSLVNYNGVPVGTVTTIALVRDQPSAVRVRIRVSEDTPVYTGTTASLESQGLTGAVLVQLSGATQAGTPLVEPGPFGVPVIPSKRSALEKLFVSIPEILQRTTDVLDEIKDVLNDKNKKAIGDILANTERLTVTLADQSPLLASGIQELNGAIVDLRGSLAAVTRLADGTTLAVNEDAKPLLRDLRTLAQNTDSAVRKIDDILKDAQPGLSAFGQDTLPEIGLLVSDLRELTHTLNRLGDRIDQGSAASLLSSEKIPEYRDASKNSPSGNALAMVATLLLAGCGPLISFGSNEPPPALLTLENSQPPTPVALDAIVLQVDVPADYASVRIAVKSQPTLVEYLPGVQWIDRPERLLRRAAQMAYAAKTPGAGHATRPALYLTVRALNVAAGGGAHTIRVAFEARLPRSQGGGAGQCAVDAPVASLKPLDISRGFNMAVFACFGQLTDWLNSSARS
;
A
#
# COMPACT_ATOMS: atom_id res chain seq x y z
N MET A 1 -53.98 60.49 -40.25
CA MET A 1 -52.74 60.03 -40.88
C MET A 1 -52.69 58.52 -40.73
N GLU A 2 -52.87 57.78 -41.83
CA GLU A 2 -52.98 56.31 -41.84
C GLU A 2 -51.66 55.65 -41.42
N THR A 3 -51.70 54.81 -40.38
CA THR A 3 -50.63 53.89 -40.01
C THR A 3 -50.79 52.59 -40.80
N ARG A 4 -50.31 52.56 -42.04
CA ARG A 4 -50.23 51.31 -42.82
C ARG A 4 -49.13 50.43 -42.24
N ALA A 5 -49.51 49.51 -41.36
CA ALA A 5 -48.62 48.53 -40.77
C ALA A 5 -48.03 47.60 -41.84
N SER A 6 -46.70 47.48 -41.87
CA SER A 6 -45.97 46.70 -42.87
C SER A 6 -46.04 45.20 -42.57
N HIS A 7 -47.16 44.56 -42.90
CA HIS A 7 -47.33 43.11 -42.76
C HIS A 7 -46.37 42.32 -43.67
N VAL A 8 -45.98 42.92 -44.80
CA VAL A 8 -44.99 42.34 -45.72
C VAL A 8 -43.60 42.26 -45.08
N LEU A 9 -43.19 43.29 -44.33
CA LEU A 9 -41.86 43.31 -43.68
C LEU A 9 -41.81 42.30 -42.53
N VAL A 10 -42.87 42.20 -41.73
CA VAL A 10 -42.97 41.18 -40.68
C VAL A 10 -43.00 39.76 -41.28
N GLY A 11 -43.77 39.52 -42.34
CA GLY A 11 -43.80 38.23 -43.02
C GLY A 11 -42.45 37.82 -43.61
N SER A 12 -41.72 38.77 -44.20
CA SER A 12 -40.38 38.51 -44.75
C SER A 12 -39.35 38.14 -43.67
N PHE A 13 -39.43 38.79 -42.50
CA PHE A 13 -38.54 38.51 -41.37
C PHE A 13 -38.75 37.09 -40.83
N VAL A 14 -40.02 36.68 -40.69
CA VAL A 14 -40.36 35.31 -40.24
C VAL A 14 -39.87 34.28 -41.26
N LEU A 15 -40.02 34.53 -42.57
CA LEU A 15 -39.54 33.64 -43.62
C LEU A 15 -38.02 33.46 -43.59
N VAL A 16 -37.27 34.56 -43.39
CA VAL A 16 -35.80 34.51 -43.24
C VAL A 16 -35.40 33.72 -41.99
N LEU A 17 -36.11 33.91 -40.88
CA LEU A 17 -35.82 33.22 -39.63
C LEU A 17 -36.10 31.71 -39.74
N VAL A 18 -37.17 31.32 -40.42
CA VAL A 18 -37.48 29.92 -40.74
C VAL A 18 -36.41 29.33 -41.66
N ALA A 19 -35.99 30.05 -42.72
CA ALA A 19 -34.93 29.59 -43.61
C ALA A 19 -33.58 29.44 -42.87
N ALA A 20 -33.25 30.38 -41.98
CA ALA A 20 -32.07 30.30 -41.13
C ALA A 20 -32.13 29.12 -40.16
N LEU A 21 -33.31 28.84 -39.58
CA LEU A 21 -33.53 27.67 -38.73
C LEU A 21 -33.32 26.36 -39.51
N PHE A 22 -33.88 26.24 -40.72
CA PHE A 22 -33.64 25.06 -41.56
C PHE A 22 -32.17 24.92 -41.95
N GLY A 23 -31.51 26.03 -42.31
CA GLY A 23 -30.07 26.04 -42.58
C GLY A 23 -29.25 25.58 -41.38
N PHE A 24 -29.61 26.04 -40.18
CA PHE A 24 -28.96 25.64 -38.93
C PHE A 24 -29.18 24.15 -38.61
N ILE A 25 -30.40 23.62 -38.80
CA ILE A 25 -30.70 22.20 -38.59
C ILE A 25 -29.90 21.31 -39.56
N ILE A 26 -29.84 21.67 -40.84
CA ILE A 26 -29.06 20.91 -41.85
C ILE A 26 -27.58 20.97 -41.54
N TRP A 27 -27.08 22.14 -41.13
CA TRP A 27 -25.69 22.30 -40.71
C TRP A 27 -25.35 21.43 -39.50
N LEU A 28 -26.22 21.41 -38.49
CA LEU A 28 -26.04 20.58 -37.28
C LEU A 28 -26.10 19.08 -37.60
N ALA A 29 -26.99 18.66 -38.50
CA ALA A 29 -27.11 17.26 -38.92
C ALA A 29 -25.90 16.74 -39.72
N ARG A 30 -25.09 17.64 -40.30
CA ARG A 30 -23.91 17.26 -41.08
C ARG A 30 -22.64 17.06 -40.24
N VAL A 31 -22.69 17.34 -38.94
CA VAL A 31 -21.51 17.33 -38.04
C VAL A 31 -20.95 15.92 -37.77
N ASP A 32 -21.70 14.84 -37.97
CA ASP A 32 -21.27 13.48 -37.57
C ASP A 32 -21.30 12.41 -38.69
N ALA A 33 -21.32 12.81 -39.97
CA ALA A 33 -21.40 11.86 -41.10
C ALA A 33 -20.02 11.38 -41.59
N GLY A 34 -19.13 10.98 -40.68
CA GLY A 34 -17.94 10.21 -41.05
C GLY A 34 -18.34 8.84 -41.61
N ALA A 35 -17.55 8.27 -42.52
CA ALA A 35 -17.78 6.90 -42.97
C ALA A 35 -17.57 5.91 -41.81
N THR A 36 -18.49 4.98 -41.62
CA THR A 36 -18.47 4.02 -40.50
C THR A 36 -18.60 2.59 -40.98
N LYS A 37 -17.99 1.65 -40.26
CA LYS A 37 -18.08 0.20 -40.48
C LYS A 37 -18.76 -0.46 -39.30
N ASP A 38 -19.67 -1.39 -39.59
CA ASP A 38 -20.38 -2.16 -38.57
C ASP A 38 -19.67 -3.51 -38.35
N PHE A 39 -19.54 -3.92 -37.09
CA PHE A 39 -18.98 -5.21 -36.67
C PHE A 39 -19.89 -5.88 -35.65
N ASP A 40 -19.89 -7.21 -35.61
CA ASP A 40 -20.61 -7.98 -34.58
C ASP A 40 -19.63 -8.59 -33.57
N ILE A 41 -20.02 -8.62 -32.31
CA ILE A 41 -19.27 -9.28 -31.23
C ILE A 41 -20.20 -10.28 -30.54
N MET A 42 -19.73 -11.51 -30.34
CA MET A 42 -20.45 -12.53 -29.57
C MET A 42 -19.91 -12.57 -28.14
N PHE A 43 -20.72 -12.19 -27.15
CA PHE A 43 -20.37 -12.34 -25.73
C PHE A 43 -21.08 -13.57 -25.15
N TYR A 44 -20.31 -14.41 -24.43
CA TYR A 44 -20.78 -15.67 -23.82
C TYR A 44 -20.97 -15.55 -22.29
N GLY A 45 -21.25 -14.35 -21.81
CA GLY A 45 -21.39 -14.03 -20.39
C GLY A 45 -22.35 -12.87 -20.18
N SER A 46 -22.43 -12.37 -18.95
CA SER A 46 -23.31 -11.24 -18.64
C SER A 46 -22.87 -9.97 -19.37
N VAL A 47 -23.77 -9.37 -20.14
CA VAL A 47 -23.61 -8.04 -20.75
C VAL A 47 -24.27 -6.94 -19.90
N ALA A 48 -24.55 -7.22 -18.62
CA ALA A 48 -25.23 -6.27 -17.74
C ALA A 48 -24.48 -4.93 -17.67
N GLY A 49 -25.20 -3.83 -17.79
CA GLY A 49 -24.64 -2.47 -17.82
C GLY A 49 -24.24 -1.97 -19.21
N LEU A 50 -24.28 -2.84 -20.24
CA LEU A 50 -24.13 -2.42 -21.64
C LEU A 50 -25.46 -1.96 -22.21
N ASN A 51 -25.48 -0.77 -22.81
CA ASN A 51 -26.67 -0.19 -23.43
C ASN A 51 -26.44 0.13 -24.90
N GLN A 52 -27.53 0.29 -25.65
CA GLN A 52 -27.45 0.89 -26.98
C GLN A 52 -26.93 2.33 -26.83
N GLY A 53 -25.91 2.69 -27.60
CA GLY A 53 -25.17 3.94 -27.47
C GLY A 53 -23.97 3.89 -26.53
N SER A 54 -23.70 2.77 -25.84
CA SER A 54 -22.47 2.59 -25.07
C SER A 54 -21.24 2.83 -25.95
N LEU A 55 -20.22 3.48 -25.38
CA LEU A 55 -18.97 3.75 -26.10
C LEU A 55 -18.25 2.45 -26.47
N VAL A 56 -17.58 2.50 -27.62
CA VAL A 56 -16.63 1.49 -28.07
C VAL A 56 -15.26 2.15 -28.13
N ASN A 57 -14.33 1.62 -27.34
CA ASN A 57 -12.97 2.10 -27.25
C ASN A 57 -12.02 1.13 -27.94
N TYR A 58 -10.99 1.64 -28.60
CA TYR A 58 -9.86 0.86 -29.10
C TYR A 58 -8.61 1.29 -28.35
N ASN A 59 -8.00 0.36 -27.59
CA ASN A 59 -6.93 0.64 -26.63
C ASN A 59 -7.16 1.94 -25.81
N GLY A 60 -8.36 2.14 -25.26
CA GLY A 60 -8.75 3.33 -24.49
C GLY A 60 -9.20 4.57 -25.27
N VAL A 61 -9.09 4.59 -26.61
CA VAL A 61 -9.53 5.72 -27.45
C VAL A 61 -10.96 5.48 -27.95
N PRO A 62 -11.89 6.42 -27.82
CA PRO A 62 -13.26 6.27 -28.34
C PRO A 62 -13.25 6.22 -29.87
N VAL A 63 -13.76 5.13 -30.43
CA VAL A 63 -13.77 4.88 -31.88
C VAL A 63 -15.16 4.61 -32.44
N GLY A 64 -16.16 4.47 -31.59
CA GLY A 64 -17.49 4.09 -32.03
C GLY A 64 -18.51 3.93 -30.90
N THR A 65 -19.67 3.36 -31.25
CA THR A 65 -20.78 3.12 -30.34
C THR A 65 -21.47 1.79 -30.59
N VAL A 66 -22.13 1.26 -29.57
CA VAL A 66 -22.99 0.07 -29.68
C VAL A 66 -24.32 0.44 -30.34
N THR A 67 -24.67 -0.23 -31.43
CA THR A 67 -25.90 0.05 -32.18
C THR A 67 -27.02 -0.93 -31.89
N THR A 68 -26.73 -2.19 -31.57
CA THR A 68 -27.77 -3.20 -31.31
C THR A 68 -27.28 -4.26 -30.34
N ILE A 69 -28.15 -4.69 -29.43
CA ILE A 69 -27.92 -5.80 -28.50
C ILE A 69 -29.07 -6.80 -28.70
N ALA A 70 -28.75 -8.04 -29.05
CA ALA A 70 -29.75 -9.07 -29.32
C ALA A 70 -29.28 -10.44 -28.84
N LEU A 71 -30.20 -11.25 -28.28
CA LEU A 71 -29.92 -12.64 -27.96
C LEU A 71 -29.92 -13.48 -29.25
N VAL A 72 -29.00 -14.42 -29.33
CA VAL A 72 -28.95 -15.38 -30.44
C VAL A 72 -29.96 -16.49 -30.16
N ARG A 73 -30.94 -16.69 -31.05
CA ARG A 73 -32.03 -17.67 -30.85
C ARG A 73 -31.53 -19.10 -30.68
N ASP A 74 -30.47 -19.46 -31.40
CA ASP A 74 -29.91 -20.82 -31.40
C ASP A 74 -28.96 -21.07 -30.22
N GLN A 75 -28.52 -20.01 -29.52
CA GLN A 75 -27.57 -20.07 -28.40
C GLN A 75 -27.97 -19.04 -27.33
N PRO A 76 -28.83 -19.41 -26.36
CA PRO A 76 -29.36 -18.46 -25.36
C PRO A 76 -28.31 -17.90 -24.41
N SER A 77 -27.14 -18.54 -24.29
CA SER A 77 -25.98 -18.05 -23.53
C SER A 77 -25.11 -17.06 -24.31
N ALA A 78 -25.41 -16.81 -25.60
CA ALA A 78 -24.68 -15.90 -26.45
C ALA A 78 -25.49 -14.64 -26.74
N VAL A 79 -24.90 -13.48 -26.45
CA VAL A 79 -25.46 -12.17 -26.79
C VAL A 79 -24.67 -11.58 -27.94
N ARG A 80 -25.38 -11.24 -29.02
CA ARG A 80 -24.84 -10.48 -30.14
C ARG A 80 -24.90 -9.00 -29.83
N VAL A 81 -23.74 -8.36 -29.90
CA VAL A 81 -23.60 -6.91 -29.80
C VAL A 81 -23.07 -6.39 -31.13
N ARG A 82 -23.85 -5.55 -31.81
CA ARG A 82 -23.41 -4.83 -33.01
C ARG A 82 -22.83 -3.49 -32.61
N ILE A 83 -21.64 -3.21 -33.14
CA ILE A 83 -20.94 -1.94 -32.94
C ILE A 83 -20.79 -1.24 -34.28
N ARG A 84 -20.80 0.09 -34.22
CA ARG A 84 -20.45 0.97 -35.34
C ARG A 84 -19.20 1.72 -35.00
N VAL A 85 -18.20 1.60 -35.85
CA VAL A 85 -16.85 2.11 -35.63
C VAL A 85 -16.46 3.01 -36.81
N SER A 86 -15.71 4.07 -36.57
CA SER A 86 -15.20 4.94 -37.64
C SER A 86 -14.34 4.14 -38.63
N GLU A 87 -14.47 4.44 -39.92
CA GLU A 87 -13.75 3.73 -41.00
C GLU A 87 -12.22 3.77 -40.84
N ASP A 88 -11.69 4.83 -40.22
CA ASP A 88 -10.26 5.00 -39.94
C ASP A 88 -9.72 4.08 -38.83
N THR A 89 -10.59 3.32 -38.17
CA THR A 89 -10.20 2.47 -37.03
C THR A 89 -9.56 1.17 -37.52
N PRO A 90 -8.31 0.88 -37.13
CA PRO A 90 -7.58 -0.29 -37.61
C PRO A 90 -8.01 -1.57 -36.88
N VAL A 91 -9.09 -2.21 -37.34
CA VAL A 91 -9.57 -3.51 -36.85
C VAL A 91 -8.97 -4.64 -37.69
N TYR A 92 -8.09 -5.46 -37.09
CA TYR A 92 -7.35 -6.52 -37.77
C TYR A 92 -7.75 -7.91 -37.28
N THR A 93 -7.36 -8.95 -38.02
CA THR A 93 -7.39 -10.35 -37.57
C THR A 93 -6.53 -10.50 -36.30
N GLY A 94 -7.16 -10.70 -35.15
CA GLY A 94 -6.50 -10.74 -33.83
C GLY A 94 -6.98 -9.64 -32.87
N THR A 95 -7.73 -8.64 -33.35
CA THR A 95 -8.49 -7.76 -32.48
C THR A 95 -9.51 -8.58 -31.69
N THR A 96 -9.55 -8.35 -30.38
CA THR A 96 -10.45 -9.00 -29.44
C THR A 96 -11.24 -7.95 -28.67
N ALA A 97 -12.50 -8.24 -28.39
CA ALA A 97 -13.39 -7.37 -27.63
C ALA A 97 -13.55 -7.86 -26.19
N SER A 98 -13.51 -6.95 -25.22
CA SER A 98 -13.84 -7.23 -23.82
C SER A 98 -14.80 -6.18 -23.28
N LEU A 99 -15.58 -6.54 -22.26
CA LEU A 99 -16.42 -5.59 -21.53
C LEU A 99 -15.62 -5.01 -20.36
N GLU A 100 -15.57 -3.68 -20.28
CA GLU A 100 -14.91 -2.96 -19.19
C GLU A 100 -15.90 -2.09 -18.44
N SER A 101 -15.81 -2.11 -17.10
CA SER A 101 -16.62 -1.28 -16.23
C SER A 101 -16.02 0.12 -16.16
N GLN A 102 -16.79 1.12 -16.59
CA GLN A 102 -16.43 2.52 -16.49
C GLN A 102 -16.88 3.09 -15.13
N GLY A 103 -15.95 3.09 -14.18
CA GLY A 103 -16.16 3.70 -12.87
C GLY A 103 -17.12 2.91 -11.94
N LEU A 104 -17.64 3.61 -10.93
CA LEU A 104 -18.43 3.02 -9.83
C LEU A 104 -19.93 2.95 -10.12
N THR A 105 -20.40 3.58 -11.20
CA THR A 105 -21.82 3.64 -11.59
C THR A 105 -22.31 2.39 -12.31
N GLY A 106 -21.40 1.43 -12.59
CA GLY A 106 -21.73 0.18 -13.29
C GLY A 106 -22.00 0.35 -14.78
N ALA A 107 -21.67 1.51 -15.36
CA ALA A 107 -21.70 1.69 -16.81
C ALA A 107 -20.64 0.80 -17.46
N VAL A 108 -20.99 0.09 -18.53
CA VAL A 108 -20.07 -0.80 -19.25
C VAL A 108 -19.85 -0.29 -20.66
N LEU A 109 -18.60 -0.35 -21.10
CA LEU A 109 -18.18 -0.05 -22.46
C LEU A 109 -17.56 -1.28 -23.13
N VAL A 110 -17.48 -1.24 -24.46
CA VAL A 110 -16.78 -2.27 -25.24
C VAL A 110 -15.34 -1.81 -25.46
N GLN A 111 -14.38 -2.61 -25.03
CA GLN A 111 -12.95 -2.37 -25.23
C GLN A 111 -12.40 -3.32 -26.30
N LEU A 112 -11.97 -2.78 -27.42
CA LEU A 112 -11.23 -3.47 -28.48
C LEU A 112 -9.73 -3.41 -28.18
N SER A 113 -9.04 -4.54 -28.26
CA SER A 113 -7.61 -4.68 -27.98
C SER A 113 -6.98 -5.80 -28.79
N GLY A 114 -5.66 -5.79 -29.00
CA GLY A 114 -4.93 -7.01 -29.40
C GLY A 114 -4.20 -7.02 -30.75
N ALA A 115 -4.28 -5.99 -31.59
CA ALA A 115 -3.40 -5.92 -32.75
C ALA A 115 -2.04 -5.32 -32.36
N THR A 116 -1.11 -6.15 -31.87
CA THR A 116 0.29 -5.77 -31.65
C THR A 116 1.11 -5.75 -32.94
N GLN A 117 0.57 -6.26 -34.05
CA GLN A 117 1.09 -6.12 -35.41
C GLN A 117 -0.05 -5.75 -36.37
N ALA A 118 0.22 -4.90 -37.37
CA ALA A 118 -0.72 -4.58 -38.44
C ALA A 118 -0.97 -5.84 -39.28
N GLY A 119 -2.02 -6.58 -38.97
CA GLY A 119 -2.42 -7.81 -39.66
C GLY A 119 -3.31 -7.55 -40.87
N THR A 120 -3.92 -8.62 -41.40
CA THR A 120 -4.96 -8.50 -42.42
C THR A 120 -6.19 -7.81 -41.83
N PRO A 121 -6.77 -6.79 -42.48
CA PRO A 121 -8.01 -6.17 -42.01
C PRO A 121 -9.12 -7.22 -41.87
N LEU A 122 -9.94 -7.10 -40.82
CA LEU A 122 -11.05 -8.03 -40.61
C LEU A 122 -12.22 -7.64 -41.53
N VAL A 123 -12.28 -8.26 -42.71
CA VAL A 123 -13.30 -7.94 -43.75
C VAL A 123 -14.23 -9.12 -44.04
N GLU A 124 -13.90 -10.33 -43.59
CA GLU A 124 -14.70 -11.52 -43.88
C GLU A 124 -16.08 -11.42 -43.21
N PRO A 125 -17.18 -11.46 -43.98
CA PRO A 125 -18.52 -11.35 -43.43
C PRO A 125 -18.84 -12.60 -42.60
N GLY A 126 -19.21 -12.39 -41.34
CA GLY A 126 -19.64 -13.44 -40.44
C GLY A 126 -21.09 -13.88 -40.68
N PRO A 127 -21.61 -14.77 -39.83
CA PRO A 127 -22.94 -15.39 -39.99
C PRO A 127 -24.13 -14.40 -40.00
N PHE A 128 -23.91 -13.15 -39.62
CA PHE A 128 -24.93 -12.10 -39.56
C PHE A 128 -24.67 -10.93 -40.54
N GLY A 129 -23.86 -11.18 -41.58
CA GLY A 129 -23.63 -10.24 -42.69
C GLY A 129 -22.59 -9.15 -42.43
N VAL A 130 -21.97 -9.13 -41.25
CA VAL A 130 -20.85 -8.23 -40.89
C VAL A 130 -19.71 -9.04 -40.24
N PRO A 131 -18.46 -8.56 -40.28
CA PRO A 131 -17.34 -9.29 -39.68
C PRO A 131 -17.51 -9.44 -38.16
N VAL A 132 -17.07 -10.59 -37.63
CA VAL A 132 -17.24 -10.94 -36.21
C VAL A 132 -15.92 -10.83 -35.47
N ILE A 133 -15.91 -10.01 -34.41
CA ILE A 133 -14.76 -9.85 -33.52
C ILE A 133 -14.91 -10.84 -32.35
N PRO A 134 -13.89 -11.68 -32.06
CA PRO A 134 -13.93 -12.60 -30.94
C PRO A 134 -13.91 -11.86 -29.59
N SER A 135 -14.68 -12.34 -28.61
CA SER A 135 -14.71 -11.76 -27.27
C SER A 135 -13.72 -12.44 -26.31
N LYS A 136 -13.25 -11.68 -25.32
CA LYS A 136 -12.48 -12.16 -24.15
C LYS A 136 -13.23 -11.83 -22.87
N ARG A 137 -13.10 -12.70 -21.86
CA ARG A 137 -13.64 -12.46 -20.51
C ARG A 137 -12.95 -11.27 -19.85
N SER A 138 -13.71 -10.50 -19.07
CA SER A 138 -13.21 -9.32 -18.36
C SER A 138 -12.12 -9.68 -17.33
N ALA A 139 -11.14 -8.79 -17.14
CA ALA A 139 -10.05 -9.00 -16.19
C ALA A 139 -10.55 -9.13 -14.74
N LEU A 140 -11.60 -8.39 -14.38
CA LEU A 140 -12.22 -8.42 -13.07
C LEU A 140 -12.95 -9.76 -12.81
N GLU A 141 -13.63 -10.30 -13.82
CA GLU A 141 -14.31 -11.60 -13.74
C GLU A 141 -13.29 -12.74 -13.54
N LYS A 142 -12.14 -12.67 -14.22
CA LYS A 142 -11.04 -13.62 -14.00
C LYS A 142 -10.52 -13.56 -12.56
N LEU A 143 -10.38 -12.37 -11.98
CA LEU A 143 -9.93 -12.21 -10.60
C LEU A 143 -10.91 -12.85 -9.60
N PHE A 144 -12.22 -12.63 -9.76
CA PHE A 144 -13.22 -13.25 -8.88
C PHE A 144 -13.23 -14.77 -8.93
N VAL A 145 -12.95 -15.36 -10.10
CA VAL A 145 -12.86 -16.82 -10.26
C VAL A 145 -11.57 -17.39 -9.64
N SER A 146 -10.48 -16.61 -9.56
CA SER A 146 -9.18 -17.05 -9.05
C SER A 146 -8.99 -16.90 -7.53
N ILE A 147 -9.83 -16.14 -6.83
CA ILE A 147 -9.74 -15.95 -5.36
C ILE A 147 -9.81 -17.28 -4.57
N PRO A 148 -10.74 -18.21 -4.87
CA PRO A 148 -10.82 -19.48 -4.13
C PRO A 148 -9.55 -20.32 -4.20
N GLU A 149 -8.85 -20.30 -5.35
CA GLU A 149 -7.64 -21.09 -5.59
C GLU A 149 -6.44 -20.55 -4.78
N ILE A 150 -6.37 -19.22 -4.61
CA ILE A 150 -5.35 -18.56 -3.79
C ILE A 150 -5.54 -18.90 -2.31
N LEU A 151 -6.80 -18.94 -1.85
CA LEU A 151 -7.13 -19.29 -0.45
C LEU A 151 -6.78 -20.75 -0.14
N GLN A 152 -6.97 -21.67 -1.09
CA GLN A 152 -6.56 -23.07 -0.93
C GLN A 152 -5.04 -23.19 -0.81
N ARG A 153 -4.27 -22.60 -1.73
CA ARG A 153 -2.80 -22.65 -1.69
C ARG A 153 -2.21 -22.02 -0.42
N THR A 154 -2.86 -20.99 0.13
CA THR A 154 -2.43 -20.38 1.39
C THR A 154 -2.63 -21.33 2.58
N THR A 155 -3.68 -22.15 2.53
CA THR A 155 -3.97 -23.13 3.60
C THR A 155 -2.95 -24.27 3.58
N ASP A 156 -2.60 -24.77 2.38
CA ASP A 156 -1.59 -25.83 2.22
C ASP A 156 -0.21 -25.42 2.78
N VAL A 157 0.22 -24.19 2.49
CA VAL A 157 1.49 -23.65 3.01
C VAL A 157 1.46 -23.48 4.54
N LEU A 158 0.31 -23.08 5.10
CA LEU A 158 0.17 -22.94 6.56
C LEU A 158 0.22 -24.29 7.27
N ASP A 159 -0.27 -25.36 6.65
CA ASP A 159 -0.21 -26.70 7.22
C ASP A 159 1.21 -27.29 7.13
N GLU A 160 1.96 -27.05 6.04
CA GLU A 160 3.37 -27.41 5.95
C GLU A 160 4.23 -26.68 7.01
N ILE A 161 3.97 -25.38 7.25
CA ILE A 161 4.67 -24.60 8.26
C ILE A 161 4.40 -25.14 9.68
N LYS A 162 3.17 -25.54 9.98
CA LYS A 162 2.82 -26.16 11.27
C LYS A 162 3.55 -27.49 11.47
N ASP A 163 3.67 -28.29 10.43
CA ASP A 163 4.32 -29.60 10.51
C ASP A 163 5.83 -29.47 10.78
N VAL A 164 6.47 -28.43 10.22
CA VAL A 164 7.86 -28.07 10.51
C VAL A 164 8.04 -27.46 11.92
N LEU A 165 7.08 -26.66 12.39
CA LEU A 165 7.11 -26.01 13.71
C LEU A 165 6.48 -26.86 14.83
N ASN A 166 6.41 -28.17 14.67
CA ASN A 166 5.90 -29.05 15.73
C ASN A 166 6.84 -29.06 16.96
N ASP A 167 6.32 -29.49 18.10
CA ASP A 167 7.06 -29.43 19.38
C ASP A 167 8.32 -30.30 19.41
N LYS A 168 8.33 -31.38 18.62
CA LYS A 168 9.51 -32.24 18.45
C LYS A 168 10.64 -31.50 17.75
N ASN A 169 10.33 -30.73 16.70
CA ASN A 169 11.30 -29.93 15.96
C ASN A 169 11.75 -28.70 16.77
N LYS A 170 10.83 -28.02 17.48
CA LYS A 170 11.19 -26.94 18.41
C LYS A 170 12.20 -27.41 19.46
N LYS A 171 11.97 -28.59 20.05
CA LYS A 171 12.88 -29.19 21.03
C LYS A 171 14.23 -29.56 20.41
N ALA A 172 14.23 -30.20 19.23
CA ALA A 172 15.46 -30.59 18.54
C ALA A 172 16.31 -29.36 18.16
N ILE A 173 15.68 -28.29 17.68
CA ILE A 173 16.37 -27.02 17.37
C ILE A 173 16.94 -26.40 18.65
N GLY A 174 16.14 -26.34 19.73
CA GLY A 174 16.61 -25.83 21.02
C GLY A 174 17.79 -26.61 21.60
N ASP A 175 17.76 -27.95 21.50
CA ASP A 175 18.85 -28.82 21.97
C ASP A 175 20.14 -28.64 21.16
N ILE A 176 20.03 -28.46 19.83
CA ILE A 176 21.18 -28.16 18.96
C ILE A 176 21.79 -26.81 19.34
N LEU A 177 20.98 -25.76 19.47
CA LEU A 177 21.45 -24.42 19.82
C LEU A 177 22.14 -24.41 21.19
N ALA A 178 21.56 -25.08 22.20
CA ALA A 178 22.14 -25.16 23.53
C ALA A 178 23.48 -25.92 23.56
N ASN A 179 23.61 -26.97 22.75
CA ASN A 179 24.87 -27.72 22.64
C ASN A 179 25.94 -26.92 21.89
N THR A 180 25.57 -26.18 20.84
CA THR A 180 26.48 -25.28 20.12
C THR A 180 26.95 -24.12 21.00
N GLU A 181 26.06 -23.53 21.82
CA GLU A 181 26.41 -22.48 22.78
C GLU A 181 27.43 -22.99 23.80
N ARG A 182 27.22 -24.16 24.41
CA ARG A 182 28.17 -24.75 25.36
C ARG A 182 29.53 -25.02 24.75
N LEU A 183 29.56 -25.58 23.54
CA LEU A 183 30.81 -25.82 22.80
C LEU A 183 31.55 -24.50 22.53
N THR A 184 30.83 -23.47 22.10
CA THR A 184 31.39 -22.15 21.78
C THR A 184 31.96 -21.47 23.02
N VAL A 185 31.22 -21.46 24.13
CA VAL A 185 31.68 -20.87 25.41
C VAL A 185 32.90 -21.61 25.95
N THR A 186 32.88 -22.94 25.92
CA THR A 186 34.01 -23.76 26.39
C THR A 186 35.27 -23.52 25.55
N LEU A 187 35.11 -23.32 24.24
CA LEU A 187 36.22 -23.05 23.32
C LEU A 187 36.74 -21.61 23.47
N ALA A 188 35.86 -20.63 23.70
CA ALA A 188 36.24 -19.24 23.96
C ALA A 188 37.02 -19.08 25.28
N ASP A 189 36.57 -19.75 26.35
CA ASP A 189 37.21 -19.72 27.67
C ASP A 189 38.58 -20.40 27.70
N GLN A 190 38.84 -21.36 26.80
CA GLN A 190 40.13 -22.05 26.69
C GLN A 190 41.12 -21.37 25.73
N SER A 191 40.70 -20.34 24.99
CA SER A 191 41.57 -19.58 24.08
C SER A 191 42.80 -18.93 24.75
N PRO A 192 42.75 -18.43 26.00
CA PRO A 192 43.92 -17.85 26.66
C PRO A 192 44.98 -18.90 27.02
N LEU A 193 44.55 -20.13 27.36
CA LEU A 193 45.44 -21.25 27.69
C LEU A 193 46.22 -21.75 26.46
N LEU A 194 45.57 -21.74 25.29
CA LEU A 194 46.22 -22.06 24.02
C LEU A 194 47.26 -20.99 23.64
N ALA A 195 46.93 -19.71 23.85
CA ALA A 195 47.86 -18.61 23.60
C ALA A 195 49.10 -18.65 24.50
N SER A 196 48.93 -18.94 25.80
CA SER A 196 50.04 -19.09 26.74
C SER A 196 50.91 -20.31 26.42
N GLY A 197 50.31 -21.44 26.03
CA GLY A 197 51.06 -22.64 25.65
C GLY A 197 51.96 -22.42 24.43
N ILE A 198 51.51 -21.63 23.45
CA ILE A 198 52.31 -21.28 22.27
C ILE A 198 53.48 -20.34 22.64
N GLN A 199 53.28 -19.42 23.58
CA GLN A 199 54.35 -18.53 24.05
C GLN A 199 55.44 -19.30 24.83
N GLU A 200 55.05 -20.23 25.71
CA GLU A 200 56.01 -21.10 26.41
C GLU A 200 56.77 -22.01 25.45
N LEU A 201 56.10 -22.53 24.41
CA LEU A 201 56.74 -23.36 23.39
C LEU A 201 57.80 -22.56 22.60
N ASN A 202 57.48 -21.32 22.21
CA ASN A 202 58.42 -20.43 21.54
C ASN A 202 59.64 -20.12 22.41
N GLY A 203 59.44 -19.90 23.72
CA GLY A 203 60.53 -19.72 24.68
C GLY A 203 61.45 -20.96 24.74
N ALA A 204 60.87 -22.15 24.88
CA ALA A 204 61.61 -23.40 24.94
C ALA A 204 62.43 -23.67 23.65
N ILE A 205 61.91 -23.29 22.48
CA ILE A 205 62.63 -23.42 21.20
C ILE A 205 63.84 -22.47 21.13
N VAL A 206 63.69 -21.23 21.63
CA VAL A 206 64.79 -20.26 21.68
C VAL A 206 65.89 -20.74 22.63
N ASP A 207 65.54 -21.26 23.81
CA ASP A 207 66.49 -21.80 24.78
C ASP A 207 67.22 -23.04 24.26
N LEU A 208 66.50 -23.91 23.54
CA LEU A 208 67.07 -25.07 22.88
C LEU A 208 68.07 -24.68 21.78
N ARG A 209 67.74 -23.69 20.94
CA ARG A 209 68.65 -23.14 19.92
C ARG A 209 69.91 -22.55 20.57
N GLY A 210 69.77 -21.83 21.68
CA GLY A 210 70.89 -21.28 22.45
C GLY A 210 71.81 -22.37 23.01
N SER A 211 71.22 -23.43 23.58
CA SER A 211 71.96 -24.57 24.13
C SER A 211 72.73 -25.34 23.06
N LEU A 212 72.10 -25.57 21.89
CA LEU A 212 72.75 -26.22 20.74
C LEU A 212 73.91 -25.38 20.17
N ALA A 213 73.77 -24.05 20.14
CA ALA A 213 74.86 -23.18 19.72
C ALA A 213 76.06 -23.25 20.69
N ALA A 214 75.82 -23.38 22.00
CA ALA A 214 76.87 -23.57 22.99
C ALA A 214 77.58 -24.93 22.82
N VAL A 215 76.84 -26.01 22.58
CA VAL A 215 77.40 -27.35 22.31
C VAL A 215 78.22 -27.35 21.02
N THR A 216 77.77 -26.67 19.97
CA THR A 216 78.47 -26.59 18.70
C THR A 216 79.78 -25.81 18.84
N ARG A 217 79.78 -24.69 19.59
CA ARG A 217 81.00 -23.93 19.90
C ARG A 217 81.99 -24.73 20.75
N LEU A 218 81.51 -25.55 21.68
CA LEU A 218 82.36 -26.45 22.45
C LEU A 218 83.00 -27.51 21.55
N ALA A 219 82.24 -28.07 20.60
CA ALA A 219 82.72 -29.04 19.63
C ALA A 219 83.71 -28.45 18.61
N ASP A 220 83.51 -27.19 18.19
CA ASP A 220 84.40 -26.49 17.28
C ASP A 220 85.67 -25.97 17.99
N GLY A 221 85.57 -25.64 19.28
CA GLY A 221 86.70 -25.15 20.09
C GLY A 221 87.63 -26.24 20.62
N THR A 222 87.24 -27.51 20.57
CA THR A 222 88.06 -28.67 21.01
C THR A 222 88.86 -29.28 19.85
N THR A 223 89.68 -28.47 19.17
CA THR A 223 90.72 -28.94 18.24
C THR A 223 92.06 -29.30 18.92
N LEU A 224 92.11 -29.39 20.25
CA LEU A 224 93.34 -29.71 20.98
C LEU A 224 93.17 -30.99 21.80
N ALA A 225 93.76 -32.08 21.28
CA ALA A 225 93.93 -33.42 21.85
C ALA A 225 92.66 -34.29 22.00
N VAL A 226 92.25 -34.96 20.92
CA VAL A 226 91.16 -35.95 20.91
C VAL A 226 91.76 -37.36 20.76
N ASN A 227 91.68 -38.17 21.83
CA ASN A 227 91.94 -39.62 21.80
C ASN A 227 90.96 -40.33 20.85
N GLU A 228 91.33 -41.50 20.31
CA GLU A 228 90.47 -42.25 19.36
C GLU A 228 89.07 -42.58 19.90
N ASP A 229 88.91 -42.66 21.22
CA ASP A 229 87.65 -42.95 21.92
C ASP A 229 86.60 -41.82 21.86
N ALA A 230 86.99 -40.60 21.49
CA ALA A 230 86.08 -39.45 21.44
C ALA A 230 85.50 -39.17 20.03
N LYS A 231 86.01 -39.84 18.98
CA LYS A 231 85.46 -39.77 17.61
C LYS A 231 83.99 -40.24 17.50
N PRO A 232 83.54 -41.31 18.19
CA PRO A 232 82.14 -41.74 18.15
C PRO A 232 81.20 -40.69 18.77
N LEU A 233 81.58 -40.16 19.93
CA LEU A 233 80.81 -39.14 20.65
C LEU A 233 80.62 -37.87 19.81
N LEU A 234 81.65 -37.43 19.08
CA LEU A 234 81.55 -36.28 18.17
C LEU A 234 80.63 -36.54 16.97
N ARG A 235 80.56 -37.78 16.46
CA ARG A 235 79.59 -38.16 15.42
C ARG A 235 78.16 -38.18 15.96
N ASP A 236 77.97 -38.71 17.16
CA ASP A 236 76.66 -38.79 17.80
C ASP A 236 76.13 -37.39 18.13
N LEU A 237 76.98 -36.49 18.64
CA LEU A 237 76.65 -35.09 18.87
C LEU A 237 76.31 -34.35 17.58
N ARG A 238 77.05 -34.60 16.49
CA ARG A 238 76.75 -33.99 15.18
C ARG A 238 75.44 -34.51 14.60
N THR A 239 75.16 -35.80 14.74
CA THR A 239 73.91 -36.42 14.29
C THR A 239 72.72 -35.93 15.12
N LEU A 240 72.89 -35.82 16.44
CA LEU A 240 71.90 -35.22 17.33
C LEU A 240 71.63 -33.77 16.96
N ALA A 241 72.67 -32.96 16.74
CA ALA A 241 72.53 -31.57 16.32
C ALA A 241 71.77 -31.45 14.97
N GLN A 242 72.07 -32.30 14.00
CA GLN A 242 71.37 -32.33 12.70
C GLN A 242 69.90 -32.75 12.82
N ASN A 243 69.61 -33.76 13.65
CA ASN A 243 68.25 -34.23 13.89
C ASN A 243 67.42 -33.20 14.67
N THR A 244 68.01 -32.53 15.66
CA THR A 244 67.35 -31.48 16.42
C THR A 244 67.12 -30.23 15.59
N ASP A 245 68.08 -29.84 14.75
CA ASP A 245 67.92 -28.72 13.81
C ASP A 245 66.78 -28.99 12.81
N SER A 246 66.69 -30.22 12.28
CA SER A 246 65.58 -30.64 11.42
C SER A 246 64.23 -30.64 12.13
N ALA A 247 64.18 -31.05 13.40
CA ALA A 247 62.97 -31.03 14.22
C ALA A 247 62.51 -29.60 14.53
N VAL A 248 63.46 -28.72 14.89
CA VAL A 248 63.20 -27.31 15.18
C VAL A 248 62.70 -26.57 13.94
N ARG A 249 63.24 -26.86 12.74
CA ARG A 249 62.71 -26.30 11.47
C ARG A 249 61.29 -26.76 11.18
N LYS A 250 61.00 -28.06 11.33
CA LYS A 250 59.63 -28.59 11.13
C LYS A 250 58.62 -27.96 12.10
N ILE A 251 59.02 -27.72 13.35
CA ILE A 251 58.17 -27.03 14.32
C ILE A 251 58.00 -25.55 13.95
N ASP A 252 59.04 -24.87 13.48
CA ASP A 252 58.97 -23.48 12.97
C ASP A 252 58.02 -23.36 11.77
N ASP A 253 58.07 -24.33 10.84
CA ASP A 253 57.20 -24.39 9.66
C ASP A 253 55.74 -24.66 10.06
N ILE A 254 55.48 -25.63 10.94
CA ILE A 254 54.12 -25.91 11.45
C ILE A 254 53.54 -24.70 12.18
N LEU A 255 54.35 -24.00 12.98
CA LEU A 255 53.90 -22.80 13.70
C LEU A 255 53.63 -21.62 12.75
N LYS A 256 54.45 -21.44 11.71
CA LYS A 256 54.21 -20.44 10.66
C LYS A 256 52.98 -20.73 9.82
N ASP A 257 52.72 -22.00 9.50
CA ASP A 257 51.52 -22.39 8.75
C ASP A 257 50.25 -22.31 9.61
N ALA A 258 50.36 -22.54 10.92
CA ALA A 258 49.23 -22.45 11.86
C ALA A 258 48.90 -21.02 12.29
N GLN A 259 49.88 -20.10 12.33
CA GLN A 259 49.71 -18.73 12.84
C GLN A 259 48.60 -17.93 12.10
N PRO A 260 48.51 -17.93 10.75
CA PRO A 260 47.45 -17.21 10.04
C PRO A 260 46.06 -17.76 10.35
N GLY A 261 45.93 -19.09 10.42
CA GLY A 261 44.67 -19.77 10.73
C GLY A 261 44.19 -19.51 12.16
N LEU A 262 45.11 -19.53 13.13
CA LEU A 262 44.80 -19.22 14.53
C LEU A 262 44.46 -17.74 14.74
N SER A 263 45.12 -16.84 14.01
CA SER A 263 44.84 -15.40 14.07
C SER A 263 43.50 -15.05 13.43
N ALA A 264 43.17 -15.63 12.26
CA ALA A 264 41.88 -15.45 11.58
C ALA A 264 40.73 -16.06 12.40
N PHE A 265 40.93 -17.25 12.99
CA PHE A 265 39.92 -17.85 13.86
C PHE A 265 39.63 -16.99 15.10
N GLY A 266 40.68 -16.44 15.73
CA GLY A 266 40.55 -15.63 16.93
C GLY A 266 40.02 -14.21 16.69
N GLN A 267 40.46 -13.54 15.61
CA GLN A 267 40.11 -12.14 15.33
C GLN A 267 38.84 -11.99 14.48
N ASP A 268 38.61 -12.89 13.52
CA ASP A 268 37.51 -12.75 12.57
C ASP A 268 36.37 -13.72 12.90
N THR A 269 36.68 -14.99 13.18
CA THR A 269 35.66 -16.04 13.32
C THR A 269 34.99 -16.05 14.71
N LEU A 270 35.73 -15.83 15.81
CA LEU A 270 35.14 -15.83 17.16
C LEU A 270 34.10 -14.70 17.37
N PRO A 271 34.32 -13.45 16.92
CA PRO A 271 33.30 -12.41 16.99
C PRO A 271 32.07 -12.69 16.12
N GLU A 272 32.27 -13.22 14.91
CA GLU A 272 31.17 -13.61 14.01
C GLU A 272 30.31 -14.75 14.59
N ILE A 273 30.93 -15.76 15.23
CA ILE A 273 30.19 -16.81 15.94
C ILE A 273 29.40 -16.22 17.12
N GLY A 274 29.98 -15.27 17.87
CA GLY A 274 29.28 -14.58 18.95
C GLY A 274 28.04 -13.82 18.44
N LEU A 275 28.15 -13.15 17.30
CA LEU A 275 27.03 -12.47 16.65
C LEU A 275 25.97 -13.46 16.15
N LEU A 276 26.38 -14.57 15.52
CA LEU A 276 25.48 -15.62 15.06
C LEU A 276 24.68 -16.24 16.22
N VAL A 277 25.33 -16.51 17.35
CA VAL A 277 24.66 -17.05 18.55
C VAL A 277 23.67 -16.03 19.13
N SER A 278 24.01 -14.74 19.10
CA SER A 278 23.10 -13.66 19.50
C SER A 278 21.87 -13.59 18.59
N ASP A 279 22.08 -13.63 17.27
CA ASP A 279 21.00 -13.58 16.28
C ASP A 279 20.12 -14.84 16.32
N LEU A 280 20.71 -16.01 16.53
CA LEU A 280 19.97 -17.26 16.73
C LEU A 280 19.12 -17.22 18.01
N ARG A 281 19.58 -16.55 19.06
CA ARG A 281 18.82 -16.34 20.30
C ARG A 281 17.64 -15.38 20.07
N GLU A 282 17.87 -14.28 19.36
CA GLU A 282 16.83 -13.34 18.92
C GLU A 282 15.75 -14.05 18.08
N LEU A 283 16.18 -14.88 17.13
CA LEU A 283 15.32 -15.64 16.23
C LEU A 283 14.53 -16.71 17.00
N THR A 284 15.16 -17.42 17.94
CA THR A 284 14.50 -18.41 18.80
C THR A 284 13.46 -17.75 19.71
N HIS A 285 13.76 -16.58 20.28
CA HIS A 285 12.78 -15.81 21.05
C HIS A 285 11.62 -15.32 20.18
N THR A 286 11.86 -15.02 18.91
CA THR A 286 10.82 -14.62 17.96
C THR A 286 9.95 -15.79 17.55
N LEU A 287 10.55 -16.96 17.29
CA LEU A 287 9.84 -18.20 16.98
C LEU A 287 9.03 -18.74 18.17
N ASN A 288 9.55 -18.68 19.40
CA ASN A 288 8.77 -19.04 20.59
C ASN A 288 7.59 -18.09 20.82
N ARG A 289 7.79 -16.77 20.61
CA ARG A 289 6.68 -15.80 20.65
C ARG A 289 5.63 -16.07 19.56
N LEU A 290 6.05 -16.52 18.39
CA LEU A 290 5.15 -16.90 17.30
C LEU A 290 4.39 -18.19 17.63
N GLY A 291 5.07 -19.19 18.19
CA GLY A 291 4.51 -20.45 18.66
C GLY A 291 3.46 -20.25 19.75
N ASP A 292 3.79 -19.46 20.78
CA ASP A 292 2.87 -19.13 21.87
C ASP A 292 1.63 -18.36 21.37
N ARG A 293 1.79 -17.51 20.34
CA ARG A 293 0.66 -16.80 19.70
C ARG A 293 -0.24 -17.73 18.87
N ILE A 294 0.32 -18.79 18.31
CA ILE A 294 -0.43 -19.79 17.53
C ILE A 294 -1.16 -20.76 18.47
N ASP A 295 -0.53 -21.18 19.56
CA ASP A 295 -1.10 -22.11 20.55
C ASP A 295 -2.21 -21.47 21.40
N GLN A 296 -2.13 -20.16 21.67
CA GLN A 296 -3.15 -19.42 22.42
C GLN A 296 -4.39 -19.04 21.59
N GLY A 297 -4.56 -19.60 20.40
CA GLY A 297 -5.86 -19.66 19.72
C GLY A 297 -6.57 -18.30 19.58
N SER A 298 -5.94 -17.34 18.89
CA SER A 298 -6.73 -16.29 18.23
C SER A 298 -6.04 -15.80 16.96
N ALA A 299 -6.70 -16.02 15.82
CA ALA A 299 -6.32 -15.48 14.51
C ALA A 299 -6.32 -13.94 14.45
N ALA A 300 -6.65 -13.26 15.56
CA ALA A 300 -6.68 -11.81 15.70
C ALA A 300 -5.31 -11.17 15.99
N SER A 301 -4.31 -11.93 16.47
CA SER A 301 -2.98 -11.36 16.79
C SER A 301 -2.03 -11.30 15.59
N LEU A 302 -2.33 -12.04 14.51
CA LEU A 302 -1.53 -12.13 13.29
C LEU A 302 -1.67 -10.92 12.36
N LEU A 303 -2.56 -9.97 12.68
CA LEU A 303 -2.76 -8.72 11.92
C LEU A 303 -2.32 -7.47 12.71
N SER A 304 -1.65 -7.65 13.85
CA SER A 304 -1.10 -6.54 14.64
C SER A 304 0.19 -6.03 13.99
N SER A 305 0.04 -5.07 13.07
CA SER A 305 1.17 -4.34 12.46
C SER A 305 2.06 -3.73 13.55
N GLU A 306 3.35 -3.95 13.38
CA GLU A 306 4.43 -3.47 14.22
C GLU A 306 4.35 -1.95 14.48
N LYS A 307 4.75 -1.55 15.68
CA LYS A 307 4.81 -0.16 16.14
C LYS A 307 5.83 0.60 15.29
N ILE A 308 5.34 1.49 14.44
CA ILE A 308 6.18 2.36 13.60
C ILE A 308 7.04 3.26 14.53
N PRO A 309 8.35 3.44 14.28
CA PRO A 309 9.18 4.32 15.09
C PRO A 309 8.62 5.74 15.09
N GLU A 310 8.62 6.36 16.26
CA GLU A 310 8.20 7.73 16.49
C GLU A 310 9.00 8.69 15.59
N TYR A 311 8.31 9.43 14.71
CA TYR A 311 8.91 10.45 13.87
C TYR A 311 9.46 11.57 14.76
N ARG A 312 10.78 11.58 14.94
CA ARG A 312 11.50 12.64 15.66
C ARG A 312 11.57 13.89 14.77
N ASP A 313 10.98 14.98 15.25
CA ASP A 313 10.94 16.29 14.59
C ASP A 313 12.31 16.69 14.00
N ALA A 314 12.40 16.67 12.67
CA ALA A 314 13.46 17.33 11.91
C ALA A 314 13.12 18.80 11.63
N SER A 315 12.70 19.55 12.67
CA SER A 315 12.47 21.00 12.61
C SER A 315 13.29 21.73 13.69
N LYS A 316 14.57 21.38 13.81
CA LYS A 316 15.58 22.21 14.47
C LYS A 316 16.89 22.06 13.72
N ASN A 317 17.08 22.90 12.70
CA ASN A 317 18.34 23.55 12.35
C ASN A 317 18.21 24.18 10.96
N SER A 318 17.87 25.46 10.92
CA SER A 318 18.36 26.34 9.85
C SER A 318 18.87 27.61 10.52
N PRO A 319 20.15 27.96 10.36
CA PRO A 319 20.72 29.16 10.95
C PRO A 319 20.29 30.41 10.19
N SER A 320 20.17 31.46 10.99
CA SER A 320 19.95 32.87 10.67
C SER A 320 20.90 33.48 9.64
N GLY A 321 20.38 34.45 8.89
CA GLY A 321 21.10 35.52 8.18
C GLY A 321 20.83 35.50 6.67
N ASN A 322 20.53 36.57 5.94
CA ASN A 322 20.46 38.02 6.15
C ASN A 322 19.45 38.56 5.11
N ALA A 323 18.50 39.43 5.49
CA ALA A 323 18.52 40.87 5.19
C ALA A 323 18.99 41.27 3.78
N LEU A 324 18.04 41.57 2.88
CA LEU A 324 17.99 42.78 2.02
C LEU A 324 17.03 42.58 0.84
N ALA A 325 15.83 43.20 0.92
CA ALA A 325 15.16 43.91 -0.17
C ALA A 325 13.72 44.27 0.26
N MET A 326 13.59 45.21 1.20
CA MET A 326 12.46 46.13 1.14
C MET A 326 12.79 47.17 0.07
N VAL A 327 11.88 47.36 -0.89
CA VAL A 327 11.27 48.64 -1.29
C VAL A 327 10.48 48.38 -2.58
N ALA A 328 9.18 48.14 -2.45
CA ALA A 328 8.15 48.47 -3.44
C ALA A 328 6.77 48.11 -2.86
N THR A 329 6.39 48.78 -1.78
CA THR A 329 5.02 48.74 -1.26
C THR A 329 4.45 50.14 -1.40
N LEU A 330 3.48 50.33 -2.28
CA LEU A 330 2.20 51.00 -2.01
C LEU A 330 1.49 51.26 -3.33
N LEU A 331 0.41 50.50 -3.54
CA LEU A 331 -0.83 50.82 -4.28
C LEU A 331 -1.33 49.56 -4.99
N LEU A 332 -1.92 48.64 -4.22
CA LEU A 332 -3.00 47.70 -4.59
C LEU A 332 -3.35 46.88 -3.33
N ALA A 333 -3.82 47.56 -2.29
CA ALA A 333 -4.52 46.95 -1.17
C ALA A 333 -5.99 46.79 -1.59
N GLY A 334 -6.34 45.62 -2.12
CA GLY A 334 -7.70 45.27 -2.50
C GLY A 334 -7.72 43.95 -3.25
N CYS A 335 -8.11 42.88 -2.55
CA CYS A 335 -8.31 41.51 -3.04
C CYS A 335 -7.01 40.75 -3.43
N GLY A 336 -6.44 40.05 -2.43
CA GLY A 336 -5.44 39.02 -2.70
C GLY A 336 -6.00 37.84 -3.51
N PRO A 337 -5.14 37.04 -4.17
CA PRO A 337 -5.59 35.88 -4.92
C PRO A 337 -5.85 34.74 -3.92
N LEU A 338 -7.11 34.56 -3.51
CA LEU A 338 -7.58 33.37 -2.78
C LEU A 338 -8.17 32.29 -3.70
N ILE A 339 -7.80 32.32 -4.98
CA ILE A 339 -8.27 31.34 -5.97
C ILE A 339 -7.04 30.68 -6.59
N SER A 340 -6.63 29.56 -6.01
CA SER A 340 -5.66 28.65 -6.62
C SER A 340 -6.42 27.47 -7.22
N PHE A 341 -6.42 27.40 -8.55
CA PHE A 341 -6.88 26.22 -9.28
C PHE A 341 -5.73 25.21 -9.29
N GLY A 342 -5.86 24.16 -8.47
CA GLY A 342 -5.14 22.88 -8.59
C GLY A 342 -3.65 22.98 -8.92
N SER A 343 -2.81 23.26 -7.91
CA SER A 343 -1.39 22.95 -8.00
C SER A 343 -1.19 21.43 -8.00
N ASN A 344 -0.31 20.92 -8.89
CA ASN A 344 0.13 19.53 -8.97
C ASN A 344 0.97 19.06 -7.76
N GLU A 345 1.00 19.85 -6.67
CA GLU A 345 1.67 19.47 -5.44
C GLU A 345 0.68 18.68 -4.55
N PRO A 346 1.11 17.53 -3.99
CA PRO A 346 0.28 16.80 -3.06
C PRO A 346 -0.13 17.72 -1.90
N PRO A 347 -1.38 17.65 -1.43
CA PRO A 347 -1.85 18.54 -0.38
C PRO A 347 -1.01 18.34 0.87
N PRO A 348 -0.55 19.43 1.52
CA PRO A 348 0.35 19.36 2.66
C PRO A 348 -0.28 18.69 3.89
N ALA A 349 -1.61 18.53 3.95
CA ALA A 349 -2.27 17.81 5.02
C ALA A 349 -3.54 17.06 4.57
N LEU A 350 -3.65 15.82 5.04
CA LEU A 350 -4.83 14.96 4.87
C LEU A 350 -5.55 14.81 6.22
N LEU A 351 -6.86 15.05 6.23
CA LEU A 351 -7.71 14.91 7.41
C LEU A 351 -8.40 13.55 7.44
N THR A 352 -8.45 12.92 8.60
CA THR A 352 -9.22 11.71 8.84
C THR A 352 -10.12 11.89 10.05
N LEU A 353 -11.17 11.08 10.12
CA LEU A 353 -12.02 10.98 11.30
C LEU A 353 -11.65 9.72 12.08
N GLU A 354 -11.17 9.90 13.29
CA GLU A 354 -10.74 8.78 14.14
C GLU A 354 -11.16 9.03 15.58
N ASN A 355 -11.72 7.98 16.19
CA ASN A 355 -12.04 8.01 17.61
C ASN A 355 -10.76 7.70 18.39
N SER A 356 -10.45 8.48 19.43
CA SER A 356 -9.26 8.24 20.26
C SER A 356 -9.31 6.94 21.07
N GLN A 357 -10.45 6.23 21.02
CA GLN A 357 -10.65 4.95 21.68
C GLN A 357 -10.53 3.81 20.66
N PRO A 358 -9.67 2.81 20.88
CA PRO A 358 -9.49 1.71 19.92
C PRO A 358 -10.83 0.97 19.74
N PRO A 359 -11.24 0.67 18.49
CA PRO A 359 -12.47 -0.06 18.24
C PRO A 359 -12.35 -1.45 18.89
N THR A 360 -13.37 -1.85 19.65
CA THR A 360 -13.52 -3.25 20.05
C THR A 360 -13.62 -4.10 18.78
N PRO A 361 -12.84 -5.19 18.64
CA PRO A 361 -12.58 -5.87 17.36
C PRO A 361 -13.80 -6.54 16.69
N VAL A 362 -15.00 -6.43 17.25
CA VAL A 362 -16.21 -7.15 16.79
C VAL A 362 -17.28 -6.22 16.20
N ALA A 363 -17.13 -4.90 16.22
CA ALA A 363 -18.27 -3.98 16.11
C ALA A 363 -18.38 -3.12 14.84
N LEU A 364 -17.52 -3.29 13.83
CA LEU A 364 -17.61 -2.47 12.60
C LEU A 364 -18.90 -2.71 11.78
N ASP A 365 -19.56 -3.85 11.97
CA ASP A 365 -20.84 -4.19 11.34
C ASP A 365 -22.06 -4.04 12.27
N ALA A 366 -21.94 -3.27 13.36
CA ALA A 366 -23.00 -3.13 14.35
C ALA A 366 -24.29 -2.46 13.82
N ILE A 367 -24.18 -1.61 12.80
CA ILE A 367 -25.31 -0.90 12.16
C ILE A 367 -25.20 -0.95 10.64
N VAL A 368 -26.34 -1.06 9.94
CA VAL A 368 -26.39 -0.90 8.48
C VAL A 368 -26.61 0.59 8.19
N LEU A 369 -25.54 1.30 7.82
CA LEU A 369 -25.55 2.76 7.70
C LEU A 369 -25.46 3.21 6.24
N GLN A 370 -26.50 3.93 5.79
CA GLN A 370 -26.48 4.65 4.52
C GLN A 370 -26.28 6.14 4.81
N VAL A 371 -25.15 6.68 4.37
CA VAL A 371 -24.82 8.10 4.55
C VAL A 371 -25.13 8.85 3.26
N ASP A 372 -26.07 9.79 3.33
CA ASP A 372 -26.40 10.72 2.26
C ASP A 372 -25.67 12.05 2.50
N VAL A 373 -24.74 12.38 1.60
CA VAL A 373 -23.92 13.59 1.68
C VAL A 373 -24.30 14.51 0.51
N PRO A 374 -24.82 15.73 0.76
CA PRO A 374 -25.09 16.70 -0.29
C PRO A 374 -23.86 17.03 -1.14
N ALA A 375 -24.06 17.40 -2.41
CA ALA A 375 -22.98 17.67 -3.36
C ALA A 375 -21.95 18.70 -2.84
N ASP A 376 -22.40 19.70 -2.09
CA ASP A 376 -21.56 20.71 -1.42
C ASP A 376 -20.45 20.10 -0.54
N TYR A 377 -20.72 18.94 0.06
CA TYR A 377 -19.84 18.25 1.00
C TYR A 377 -19.34 16.89 0.48
N ALA A 378 -19.76 16.45 -0.70
CA ALA A 378 -19.38 15.15 -1.28
C ALA A 378 -17.96 15.15 -1.92
N SER A 379 -17.18 16.21 -1.69
CA SER A 379 -15.82 16.38 -2.17
C SER A 379 -14.81 16.02 -1.07
N VAL A 380 -13.61 15.59 -1.47
CA VAL A 380 -12.48 15.47 -0.53
C VAL A 380 -12.02 16.84 -0.03
N ARG A 381 -12.34 17.93 -0.72
CA ARG A 381 -11.99 19.28 -0.27
C ARG A 381 -12.85 19.71 0.92
N ILE A 382 -12.24 20.43 1.87
CA ILE A 382 -12.95 20.93 3.05
C ILE A 382 -13.81 22.13 2.67
N ALA A 383 -15.13 22.00 2.78
CA ALA A 383 -16.07 23.07 2.47
C ALA A 383 -16.01 24.20 3.51
N VAL A 384 -16.07 25.43 3.02
CA VAL A 384 -16.21 26.66 3.80
C VAL A 384 -17.49 27.35 3.36
N LYS A 385 -18.38 27.66 4.30
CA LYS A 385 -19.59 28.45 4.06
C LYS A 385 -19.48 29.78 4.78
N SER A 386 -19.13 30.81 4.01
CA SER A 386 -19.17 32.22 4.42
C SER A 386 -20.56 32.83 4.17
N GLN A 387 -21.30 32.32 3.17
CA GLN A 387 -22.66 32.73 2.82
C GLN A 387 -23.54 31.51 2.51
N PRO A 388 -24.88 31.61 2.60
CA PRO A 388 -25.78 30.46 2.36
C PRO A 388 -25.71 29.88 0.94
N THR A 389 -25.42 30.73 -0.05
CA THR A 389 -25.43 30.39 -1.48
C THR A 389 -24.05 30.19 -2.09
N LEU A 390 -22.99 30.31 -1.28
CA LEU A 390 -21.60 30.22 -1.73
C LEU A 390 -20.89 29.09 -0.99
N VAL A 391 -20.32 28.16 -1.77
CA VAL A 391 -19.47 27.08 -1.25
C VAL A 391 -18.05 27.32 -1.72
N GLU A 392 -17.17 27.56 -0.75
CA GLU A 392 -15.73 27.71 -0.97
C GLU A 392 -15.01 26.47 -0.43
N TYR A 393 -13.73 26.31 -0.80
CA TYR A 393 -12.92 25.20 -0.32
C TYR A 393 -11.63 25.71 0.31
N LEU A 394 -11.25 25.10 1.43
CA LEU A 394 -10.01 25.46 2.11
C LEU A 394 -8.79 24.95 1.30
N PRO A 395 -7.82 25.82 0.99
CA PRO A 395 -6.63 25.41 0.23
C PRO A 395 -5.67 24.59 1.10
N GLY A 396 -4.98 23.62 0.48
CA GLY A 396 -3.90 22.85 1.10
C GLY A 396 -4.35 21.80 2.14
N VAL A 397 -5.65 21.66 2.38
CA VAL A 397 -6.20 20.68 3.32
C VAL A 397 -7.35 19.95 2.66
N GLN A 398 -7.33 18.63 2.73
CA GLN A 398 -8.42 17.80 2.22
C GLN A 398 -8.62 16.56 3.10
N TRP A 399 -9.77 15.94 3.00
CA TRP A 399 -10.01 14.62 3.54
C TRP A 399 -9.10 13.57 2.89
N ILE A 400 -8.62 12.61 3.68
CA ILE A 400 -7.86 11.44 3.21
C ILE A 400 -8.70 10.54 2.31
N ASP A 401 -10.02 10.57 2.50
CA ASP A 401 -10.99 9.75 1.81
C ASP A 401 -12.30 10.53 1.63
N ARG A 402 -13.23 10.03 0.82
CA ARG A 402 -14.50 10.72 0.62
C ARG A 402 -15.31 10.80 1.93
N PRO A 403 -15.95 11.94 2.23
CA PRO A 403 -16.70 12.13 3.48
C PRO A 403 -17.74 11.03 3.77
N GLU A 404 -18.40 10.47 2.76
CA GLU A 404 -19.35 9.37 3.01
C GLU A 404 -18.68 8.14 3.65
N ARG A 405 -17.43 7.82 3.26
CA ARG A 405 -16.69 6.67 3.79
C ARG A 405 -16.11 6.97 5.17
N LEU A 406 -15.65 8.19 5.39
CA LEU A 406 -15.14 8.63 6.69
C LEU A 406 -16.25 8.65 7.73
N LEU A 407 -17.39 9.27 7.41
CA LEU A 407 -18.54 9.35 8.31
C LEU A 407 -19.15 7.99 8.60
N ARG A 408 -19.22 7.10 7.60
CA ARG A 408 -19.71 5.73 7.83
C ARG A 408 -18.85 4.98 8.86
N ARG A 409 -17.52 5.00 8.69
CA ARG A 409 -16.58 4.36 9.63
C ARG A 409 -16.66 5.00 11.01
N ALA A 410 -16.64 6.34 11.08
CA ALA A 410 -16.70 7.07 12.34
C ALA A 410 -18.02 6.81 13.10
N ALA A 411 -19.16 6.75 12.41
CA ALA A 411 -20.45 6.44 13.02
C ALA A 411 -20.51 5.00 13.56
N GLN A 412 -19.98 4.03 12.81
CA GLN A 412 -19.87 2.64 13.26
C GLN A 412 -19.00 2.53 14.52
N MET A 413 -17.85 3.21 14.55
CA MET A 413 -16.97 3.27 15.73
C MET A 413 -17.64 3.95 16.92
N ALA A 414 -18.36 5.05 16.70
CA ALA A 414 -19.06 5.77 17.77
C ALA A 414 -20.19 4.94 18.38
N TYR A 415 -20.97 4.26 17.54
CA TYR A 415 -22.03 3.37 18.00
C TYR A 415 -21.48 2.17 18.77
N ALA A 416 -20.45 1.52 18.23
CA ALA A 416 -19.74 0.41 18.85
C ALA A 416 -19.19 0.77 20.25
N ALA A 417 -18.63 1.97 20.40
CA ALA A 417 -18.05 2.42 21.66
C ALA A 417 -19.11 2.64 22.77
N LYS A 418 -20.33 3.07 22.42
CA LYS A 418 -21.42 3.31 23.37
C LYS A 418 -22.31 2.09 23.62
N THR A 419 -22.29 1.09 22.74
CA THR A 419 -23.12 -0.11 22.86
C THR A 419 -22.26 -1.39 22.82
N PRO A 420 -21.40 -1.62 23.84
CA PRO A 420 -20.56 -2.80 23.90
C PRO A 420 -21.42 -4.07 23.97
N GLY A 421 -21.15 -5.05 23.10
CA GLY A 421 -21.90 -6.30 23.05
C GLY A 421 -23.17 -6.27 22.19
N ALA A 422 -23.40 -5.21 21.40
CA ALA A 422 -24.38 -5.22 20.31
C ALA A 422 -23.97 -6.28 19.26
N GLY A 423 -24.38 -7.53 19.49
CA GLY A 423 -24.18 -8.64 18.58
C GLY A 423 -25.12 -8.58 17.38
N HIS A 424 -24.94 -9.54 16.47
CA HIS A 424 -25.60 -9.68 15.16
C HIS A 424 -27.15 -9.71 15.18
N ALA A 425 -27.79 -9.75 16.35
CA ALA A 425 -29.22 -10.05 16.49
C ALA A 425 -30.16 -8.90 16.05
N THR A 426 -29.71 -7.65 16.09
CA THR A 426 -30.48 -6.49 15.61
C THR A 426 -29.54 -5.41 15.11
N ARG A 427 -29.24 -5.43 13.80
CA ARG A 427 -28.52 -4.33 13.13
C ARG A 427 -29.54 -3.31 12.65
N PRO A 428 -29.78 -2.19 13.36
CA PRO A 428 -30.70 -1.19 12.87
C PRO A 428 -30.18 -0.63 11.55
N ALA A 429 -31.10 -0.45 10.61
CA ALA A 429 -30.78 0.23 9.35
C ALA A 429 -30.99 1.72 9.61
N LEU A 430 -29.94 2.51 9.40
CA LEU A 430 -29.97 3.95 9.67
C LEU A 430 -29.64 4.72 8.40
N TYR A 431 -30.51 5.68 8.08
CA TYR A 431 -30.26 6.67 7.04
C TYR A 431 -29.73 7.93 7.69
N LEU A 432 -28.48 8.28 7.43
CA LEU A 432 -27.82 9.47 7.97
C LEU A 432 -27.68 10.51 6.86
N THR A 433 -28.42 11.60 6.94
CA THR A 433 -28.30 12.74 6.03
C THR A 433 -27.40 13.80 6.65
N VAL A 434 -26.36 14.21 5.91
CA VAL A 434 -25.49 15.31 6.31
C VAL A 434 -26.19 16.64 6.04
N ARG A 435 -26.40 17.44 7.09
CA ARG A 435 -26.98 18.79 7.00
C ARG A 435 -25.91 19.87 6.99
N ALA A 436 -24.81 19.66 7.71
CA ALA A 436 -23.63 20.50 7.65
C ALA A 436 -22.36 19.69 7.90
N LEU A 437 -21.32 19.99 7.14
CA LEU A 437 -19.97 19.45 7.32
C LEU A 437 -18.99 20.47 6.73
N ASN A 438 -18.86 21.62 7.39
CA ASN A 438 -18.14 22.76 6.84
C ASN A 438 -17.49 23.61 7.93
N VAL A 439 -16.52 24.42 7.52
CA VAL A 439 -16.07 25.57 8.29
C VAL A 439 -17.07 26.71 8.06
N ALA A 440 -17.64 27.26 9.12
CA ALA A 440 -18.39 28.50 9.10
C ALA A 440 -17.40 29.66 9.33
N ALA A 441 -17.39 30.63 8.41
CA ALA A 441 -16.56 31.82 8.52
C ALA A 441 -17.47 33.02 8.80
N GLY A 442 -17.47 33.54 10.04
CA GLY A 442 -18.24 34.72 10.42
C GLY A 442 -17.75 35.33 11.73
N GLY A 443 -17.48 36.64 11.73
CA GLY A 443 -17.19 37.40 12.95
C GLY A 443 -15.78 37.25 13.55
N GLY A 444 -14.77 36.90 12.76
CA GLY A 444 -13.37 36.82 13.21
C GLY A 444 -12.98 35.53 13.93
N ALA A 445 -13.96 34.66 14.24
CA ALA A 445 -13.74 33.31 14.72
C ALA A 445 -14.05 32.29 13.61
N HIS A 446 -13.27 31.21 13.59
CA HIS A 446 -13.53 30.07 12.71
C HIS A 446 -14.27 29.00 13.51
N THR A 447 -15.39 28.50 13.00
CA THR A 447 -16.20 27.50 13.69
C THR A 447 -16.44 26.33 12.75
N ILE A 448 -16.16 25.11 13.21
CA ILE A 448 -16.53 23.89 12.50
C ILE A 448 -18.00 23.59 12.81
N ARG A 449 -18.84 23.58 11.77
CA ARG A 449 -20.26 23.26 11.88
C ARG A 449 -20.51 21.86 11.34
N VAL A 450 -20.98 20.99 12.23
CA VAL A 450 -21.38 19.61 11.89
C VAL A 450 -22.84 19.44 12.27
N ALA A 451 -23.67 19.01 11.33
CA ALA A 451 -25.05 18.70 11.60
C ALA A 451 -25.49 17.47 10.83
N PHE A 452 -26.19 16.57 11.52
CA PHE A 452 -26.68 15.32 10.99
C PHE A 452 -28.16 15.14 11.31
N GLU A 453 -28.86 14.50 10.39
CA GLU A 453 -30.21 13.98 10.61
C GLU A 453 -30.19 12.48 10.36
N ALA A 454 -30.60 11.71 11.35
CA ALA A 454 -30.66 10.26 11.30
C ALA A 454 -32.12 9.82 11.24
N ARG A 455 -32.46 8.87 10.36
CA ARG A 455 -33.81 8.30 10.25
C ARG A 455 -33.78 6.78 10.33
N LEU A 456 -34.74 6.23 11.06
CA LEU A 456 -35.04 4.80 11.05
C LEU A 456 -36.11 4.50 9.98
N PRO A 457 -35.99 3.38 9.25
CA PRO A 457 -37.03 2.93 8.34
C PRO A 457 -38.31 2.65 9.10
N ARG A 458 -39.47 2.85 8.46
CA ARG A 458 -40.78 2.55 9.06
C ARG A 458 -40.92 1.10 9.53
N SER A 459 -40.20 0.17 8.89
CA SER A 459 -40.16 -1.25 9.31
C SER A 459 -39.51 -1.46 10.69
N GLN A 460 -38.77 -0.47 11.21
CA GLN A 460 -38.10 -0.51 12.52
C GLN A 460 -38.73 0.50 13.50
N GLY A 461 -40.06 0.69 13.44
CA GLY A 461 -40.80 1.64 14.28
C GLY A 461 -40.78 3.08 13.76
N GLY A 462 -39.83 3.42 12.88
CA GLY A 462 -39.65 4.78 12.38
C GLY A 462 -39.17 5.74 13.47
N GLY A 463 -38.69 6.90 13.05
CA GLY A 463 -38.17 7.91 13.96
C GLY A 463 -37.08 8.74 13.30
N ALA A 464 -36.90 9.96 13.79
CA ALA A 464 -35.82 10.84 13.34
C ALA A 464 -35.08 11.42 14.55
N GLY A 465 -33.75 11.31 14.52
CA GLY A 465 -32.84 12.00 15.43
C GLY A 465 -32.13 13.11 14.67
N GLN A 466 -31.86 14.23 15.33
CA GLN A 466 -31.10 15.33 14.75
C GLN A 466 -30.04 15.79 15.74
N CYS A 467 -28.92 16.25 15.20
CA CYS A 467 -27.88 16.88 16.00
C CYS A 467 -27.19 17.97 15.18
N ALA A 468 -26.78 19.04 15.86
CA ALA A 468 -25.94 20.09 15.33
C ALA A 468 -24.92 20.51 16.40
N VAL A 469 -23.65 20.55 16.03
CA VAL A 469 -22.53 20.97 16.88
C VAL A 469 -21.71 22.01 16.15
N ASP A 470 -21.49 23.14 16.83
CA ASP A 470 -20.61 24.22 16.42
C ASP A 470 -19.37 24.19 17.31
N ALA A 471 -18.22 23.82 16.73
CA ALA A 471 -16.94 23.69 17.43
C ALA A 471 -16.00 24.84 17.06
N PRO A 472 -15.68 25.77 17.97
CA PRO A 472 -14.73 26.85 17.68
C PRO A 472 -13.33 26.28 17.45
N VAL A 473 -12.60 26.82 16.46
CA VAL A 473 -11.20 26.45 16.20
C VAL A 473 -10.29 27.67 16.30
N ALA A 474 -9.12 27.46 16.90
CA ALA A 474 -8.16 28.53 17.18
C ALA A 474 -7.51 29.09 15.90
N SER A 475 -7.35 28.26 14.87
CA SER A 475 -6.82 28.68 13.58
C SER A 475 -7.31 27.78 12.45
N LEU A 476 -7.09 28.20 11.20
CA LEU A 476 -7.31 27.37 10.00
C LEU A 476 -6.11 26.47 9.67
N LYS A 477 -5.25 26.17 10.64
CA LYS A 477 -4.19 25.17 10.45
C LYS A 477 -4.79 23.76 10.41
N PRO A 478 -4.21 22.82 9.64
CA PRO A 478 -4.78 21.48 9.46
C PRO A 478 -5.07 20.76 10.78
N LEU A 479 -4.19 20.89 11.78
CA LEU A 479 -4.34 20.24 13.08
C LEU A 479 -5.56 20.74 13.87
N ASP A 480 -5.79 22.05 13.89
CA ASP A 480 -6.93 22.65 14.61
C ASP A 480 -8.25 22.29 13.94
N ILE A 481 -8.27 22.30 12.60
CA ILE A 481 -9.42 21.87 11.80
C ILE A 481 -9.72 20.38 12.03
N SER A 482 -8.70 19.53 12.01
CA SER A 482 -8.85 18.09 12.27
C SER A 482 -9.47 17.83 13.63
N ARG A 483 -8.99 18.52 14.67
CA ARG A 483 -9.52 18.39 16.04
C ARG A 483 -10.96 18.89 16.11
N GLY A 484 -11.25 20.03 15.50
CA GLY A 484 -12.59 20.60 15.46
C GLY A 484 -13.62 19.67 14.81
N PHE A 485 -13.28 19.10 13.64
CA PHE A 485 -14.13 18.11 12.98
C PHE A 485 -14.28 16.82 13.79
N ASN A 486 -13.20 16.25 14.31
CA ASN A 486 -13.29 15.04 15.15
C ASN A 486 -14.20 15.28 16.36
N MET A 487 -13.98 16.36 17.10
CA MET A 487 -14.79 16.70 18.27
C MET A 487 -16.27 16.87 17.90
N ALA A 488 -16.58 17.66 16.87
CA ALA A 488 -17.95 17.94 16.48
C ALA A 488 -18.68 16.69 15.94
N VAL A 489 -18.01 15.90 15.09
CA VAL A 489 -18.58 14.66 14.52
C VAL A 489 -18.86 13.63 15.60
N PHE A 490 -17.90 13.34 16.49
CA PHE A 490 -18.08 12.33 17.53
C PHE A 490 -19.03 12.78 18.63
N ALA A 491 -19.09 14.07 18.97
CA ALA A 491 -20.13 14.61 19.83
C ALA A 491 -21.52 14.35 19.23
N CYS A 492 -21.65 14.55 17.92
CA CYS A 492 -22.92 14.38 17.22
C CYS A 492 -23.36 12.91 17.12
N PHE A 493 -22.43 12.00 16.80
CA PHE A 493 -22.70 10.57 16.84
C PHE A 493 -23.00 10.07 18.26
N GLY A 494 -22.39 10.67 19.28
CA GLY A 494 -22.73 10.41 20.67
C GLY A 494 -24.21 10.67 20.97
N GLN A 495 -24.74 11.83 20.54
CA GLN A 495 -26.15 12.20 20.71
C GLN A 495 -27.09 11.29 19.91
N LEU A 496 -26.75 11.01 18.65
CA LEU A 496 -27.56 10.12 17.80
C LEU A 496 -27.59 8.69 18.31
N THR A 497 -26.50 8.22 18.92
CA THR A 497 -26.46 6.89 19.55
C THR A 497 -27.34 6.81 20.79
N ASP A 498 -27.35 7.87 21.63
CA ASP A 498 -28.24 7.94 22.79
C ASP A 498 -29.71 7.94 22.37
N TRP A 499 -30.04 8.70 21.31
CA TRP A 499 -31.36 8.70 20.70
C TRP A 499 -31.74 7.29 20.20
N LEU A 500 -30.89 6.66 19.40
CA LEU A 500 -31.12 5.30 18.90
C LEU A 500 -31.36 4.29 20.02
N ASN A 501 -30.55 4.34 21.07
CA ASN A 501 -30.66 3.44 22.22
C ASN A 501 -31.91 3.70 23.06
N SER A 502 -32.48 4.90 23.01
CA SER A 502 -33.77 5.23 23.63
C SER A 502 -34.96 4.74 22.79
N SER A 503 -34.90 4.91 21.47
CA SER A 503 -35.94 4.46 20.54
C SER A 503 -36.03 2.93 20.42
N ALA A 504 -34.95 2.21 20.72
CA ALA A 504 -34.98 0.75 20.75
C ALA A 504 -35.65 0.17 22.01
N ARG A 505 -35.87 0.98 23.07
CA ARG A 505 -36.50 0.54 24.34
C ARG A 505 -37.98 0.89 24.46
N SER A 506 -38.46 1.81 23.61
CA SER A 506 -39.87 2.21 23.49
C SER A 506 -40.59 1.34 22.47
#